data_AF-A0A258ZR95-F1
#
_entry.id   AF-A0A258ZR95-F1
#
_cell.length_a   1.000
_cell.length_b   1.000
_cell.length_c   1.000
_cell.angle_alpha   90.00
_cell.angle_beta   90.00
_cell.angle_gamma   90.00
#
_symmetry.space_group_name_H-M   'P 1'
#
loop_
_entity.id
_entity.type
_entity.pdbx_description
1 polymer ?
#
loop_
_entity_poly.entity_id
_entity_poly.type
_entity_poly.pdbx_seq_one_letter_code
_entity_poly.pdbx_strand_id
1 'polypeptide(L)'
;MTRRAFIAGASALAAAPLGAARALGQVPASGQVDVVIVGAGAAGISAARKIAAAGRSYALIEASKRVGGRAFTDTSLFGVPFDRGAHWLHAPDNNPLAELGQQAGFDLYAAPQGARLYINGREASQNDYEDFVSAVRRGERAIGAAGDAGRDFAASRVLPDLGIWGPSAAFVAGPFSCAKDLDQVSSVDFSR
;
A
#
# COMPACT_ATOMS: atom_id res chain seq x y z
N MET A 1 14.14 23.46 -18.54
CA MET A 1 14.90 23.52 -17.27
C MET A 1 15.83 22.32 -17.20
N THR A 2 17.15 22.54 -17.31
CA THR A 2 18.13 21.45 -17.37
C THR A 2 18.62 21.08 -15.96
N ARG A 3 19.03 19.82 -15.80
CA ARG A 3 19.41 19.16 -14.52
C ARG A 3 20.50 19.88 -13.69
N ARG A 4 21.13 20.94 -14.22
CA ARG A 4 22.22 21.71 -13.58
C ARG A 4 21.78 22.93 -12.77
N ALA A 5 20.51 23.34 -12.84
CA ALA A 5 20.03 24.54 -12.15
C ALA A 5 19.44 24.29 -10.75
N PHE A 6 19.48 23.06 -10.22
CA PHE A 6 18.85 22.73 -8.92
C PHE A 6 19.79 22.86 -7.71
N ILE A 7 21.09 23.10 -7.90
CA ILE A 7 22.03 23.36 -6.81
C ILE A 7 22.44 24.82 -6.87
N ALA A 8 21.56 25.70 -6.41
CA ALA A 8 21.92 27.05 -5.98
C ALA A 8 20.82 27.60 -5.06
N GLY A 9 21.14 27.68 -3.77
CA GLY A 9 20.48 28.61 -2.86
C GLY A 9 19.55 28.00 -1.83
N ALA A 10 20.05 27.86 -0.60
CA ALA A 10 19.39 28.45 0.58
C ALA A 10 20.32 28.35 1.80
N SER A 11 21.19 29.34 1.95
CA SER A 11 21.79 29.71 3.22
C SER A 11 20.83 30.62 3.98
N ALA A 12 20.30 30.17 5.12
CA ALA A 12 19.76 31.03 6.17
C ALA A 12 19.78 30.27 7.52
N LEU A 13 20.65 30.71 8.44
CA LEU A 13 20.53 30.41 9.86
C LEU A 13 19.34 31.21 10.42
N ALA A 14 18.41 30.53 11.08
CA ALA A 14 17.50 31.16 12.03
C ALA A 14 17.46 30.30 13.30
N ALA A 15 17.82 30.91 14.43
CA ALA A 15 17.66 30.32 15.76
C ALA A 15 16.16 30.18 16.05
N ALA A 16 15.72 28.99 16.49
CA ALA A 16 14.36 28.73 16.93
C ALA A 16 14.39 28.00 18.29
N PRO A 17 13.42 28.28 19.19
CA PRO A 17 13.46 27.84 20.58
C PRO A 17 13.22 26.32 20.68
N LEU A 18 13.74 25.74 21.77
CA LEU A 18 13.52 24.35 22.18
C LEU A 18 12.01 24.07 22.28
N GLY A 19 11.46 23.31 21.34
CA GLY A 19 10.03 22.92 21.37
C GLY A 19 9.37 22.60 20.03
N ALA A 20 9.99 22.86 18.88
CA ALA A 20 9.40 22.54 17.58
C ALA A 20 9.93 21.21 17.03
N ALA A 21 9.02 20.29 16.71
CA ALA A 21 9.29 19.04 16.01
C ALA A 21 10.18 19.30 14.79
N ARG A 22 11.44 18.84 14.85
CA ARG A 22 12.40 18.99 13.75
C ARG A 22 11.94 18.14 12.58
N ALA A 23 11.50 18.79 11.50
CA ALA A 23 11.23 18.14 10.23
C ALA A 23 12.51 17.43 9.72
N LEU A 24 12.39 16.10 9.63
CA LEU A 24 12.88 15.19 8.59
C LEU A 24 14.10 15.67 7.77
N GLY A 25 15.27 15.13 8.12
CA GLY A 25 16.51 15.21 7.33
C GLY A 25 17.54 16.15 7.95
N GLN A 26 18.45 15.59 8.75
CA GLN A 26 19.66 16.30 9.15
C GLN A 26 20.58 16.39 7.92
N VAL A 27 20.36 17.38 7.06
CA VAL A 27 21.36 17.77 6.06
C VAL A 27 22.29 18.77 6.74
N PRO A 28 23.55 18.40 7.04
CA PRO A 28 24.51 19.33 7.61
C PRO A 28 24.75 20.50 6.64
N ALA A 29 25.18 21.65 7.15
CA ALA A 29 25.49 22.82 6.33
C ALA A 29 26.56 22.54 5.25
N SER A 30 27.36 21.48 5.41
CA SER A 30 28.32 21.00 4.41
C SER A 30 27.68 20.37 3.17
N GLY A 31 26.38 20.06 3.21
CA GLY A 31 25.66 19.32 2.17
C GLY A 31 26.06 17.84 2.06
N GLN A 32 26.92 17.34 2.96
CA GLN A 32 27.38 15.95 2.97
C GLN A 32 26.56 15.13 3.97
N VAL A 33 26.08 13.97 3.53
CA VAL A 33 25.36 13.00 4.36
C VAL A 33 25.88 11.59 4.08
N ASP A 34 25.78 10.69 5.05
CA ASP A 34 26.18 9.29 4.89
C ASP A 34 25.23 8.54 3.95
N VAL A 35 23.93 8.86 4.00
CA VAL A 35 22.89 8.15 3.24
C VAL A 35 21.89 9.13 2.61
N VAL A 36 21.55 8.90 1.34
CA VAL A 36 20.42 9.56 0.69
C VAL A 36 19.29 8.56 0.53
N ILE A 37 18.11 8.91 1.04
CA ILE A 37 16.89 8.11 1.00
C ILE A 37 15.92 8.81 0.02
N VAL A 38 15.48 8.07 -0.99
CA VAL A 38 14.53 8.58 -2.01
C VAL A 38 13.15 8.00 -1.72
N GLY A 39 12.20 8.88 -1.40
CA GLY A 39 10.81 8.58 -1.05
C GLY A 39 10.57 8.61 0.46
N ALA A 40 9.68 9.48 0.93
CA ALA A 40 9.22 9.58 2.31
C ALA A 40 7.93 8.79 2.55
N GLY A 41 7.84 7.59 1.97
CA GLY A 41 6.83 6.58 2.33
C GLY A 41 7.21 5.80 3.59
N ALA A 42 6.37 4.82 3.98
CA ALA A 42 6.61 4.00 5.17
C ALA A 42 8.01 3.37 5.23
N ALA A 43 8.50 2.83 4.10
CA ALA A 43 9.84 2.25 4.01
C ALA A 43 10.96 3.28 4.20
N GLY A 44 10.87 4.44 3.55
CA GLY A 44 11.88 5.50 3.67
C GLY A 44 11.91 6.13 5.06
N ILE A 45 10.74 6.35 5.67
CA ILE A 45 10.63 6.81 7.07
C ILE A 45 11.24 5.79 8.02
N SER A 46 10.97 4.49 7.82
CA SER A 46 11.56 3.42 8.62
C SER A 46 13.09 3.38 8.48
N ALA A 47 13.61 3.48 7.25
CA ALA A 47 15.05 3.55 7.00
C ALA A 47 15.69 4.78 7.69
N ALA A 48 15.07 5.95 7.56
CA ALA A 48 15.52 7.18 8.21
C ALA A 48 15.62 7.03 9.73
N ARG A 49 14.62 6.41 10.37
CA ARG A 49 14.64 6.12 11.81
C ARG A 49 15.80 5.20 12.20
N LYS A 50 16.05 4.14 11.43
CA LYS A 50 17.15 3.21 11.69
C LYS A 50 18.53 3.86 11.51
N ILE A 51 18.71 4.66 10.46
CA ILE A 51 19.97 5.36 10.18
C ILE A 51 20.25 6.41 11.26
N ALA A 52 19.22 7.17 11.68
CA ALA A 52 19.32 8.10 12.80
C ALA A 52 19.72 7.41 14.11
N ALA A 53 19.09 6.27 14.42
CA ALA A 53 19.40 5.49 15.62
C ALA A 53 20.83 4.93 15.63
N ALA A 54 21.40 4.70 14.45
CA ALA A 54 22.80 4.31 14.28
C ALA A 54 23.80 5.50 14.34
N GLY A 55 23.32 6.71 14.64
CA GLY A 55 24.15 7.91 14.73
C GLY A 55 24.70 8.39 13.39
N ARG A 56 24.07 8.01 12.28
CA ARG A 56 24.49 8.38 10.91
C ARG A 56 23.61 9.49 10.35
N SER A 57 24.22 10.35 9.53
CA SER A 57 23.55 11.44 8.85
C SER A 57 22.81 10.97 7.59
N TYR A 58 21.67 11.58 7.27
CA TYR A 58 20.92 11.25 6.07
C TYR A 58 20.13 12.42 5.50
N ALA A 59 19.89 12.37 4.19
CA ALA A 59 18.92 13.19 3.49
C ALA A 59 17.72 12.32 3.07
N LEU A 60 16.50 12.76 3.38
CA LEU A 60 15.27 12.11 2.93
C LEU A 60 14.57 13.01 1.92
N ILE A 61 14.41 12.54 0.69
CA ILE A 61 13.89 13.33 -0.43
C ILE A 61 12.55 12.76 -0.87
N GLU A 62 11.52 13.59 -0.93
CA GLU A 62 10.18 13.22 -1.38
C GLU A 62 9.78 14.10 -2.58
N ALA A 63 9.18 13.47 -3.59
CA ALA A 63 8.73 14.18 -4.79
C ALA A 63 7.38 14.88 -4.57
N SER A 64 6.55 14.33 -3.68
CA SER A 64 5.26 14.87 -3.29
C SER A 64 5.38 16.05 -2.32
N LYS A 65 4.28 16.77 -2.14
CA LYS A 65 4.14 17.83 -1.11
C LYS A 65 3.86 17.27 0.30
N ARG A 66 3.79 15.95 0.46
CA ARG A 66 3.50 15.27 1.73
C ARG A 66 4.32 14.01 1.88
N VAL A 67 4.53 13.62 3.13
CA VAL A 67 5.05 12.30 3.50
C VAL A 67 3.95 11.23 3.45
N GLY A 68 4.32 9.98 3.71
CA GLY A 68 3.43 8.82 3.79
C GLY A 68 3.38 7.99 2.51
N GLY A 69 3.71 8.57 1.36
CA GLY A 69 3.70 7.87 0.07
C GLY A 69 2.30 7.35 -0.25
N ARG A 70 2.14 6.02 -0.37
CA ARG A 70 0.84 5.36 -0.65
C ARG A 70 -0.10 5.32 0.55
N ALA A 71 0.38 5.58 1.77
CA ALA A 71 -0.50 5.84 2.91
C ALA A 71 -0.91 7.32 2.86
N PHE A 72 -2.20 7.58 2.63
CA PHE A 72 -2.73 8.93 2.50
C PHE A 72 -4.16 9.02 3.00
N THR A 73 -4.32 9.79 4.06
CA THR A 73 -5.64 10.17 4.59
C THR A 73 -6.00 11.55 4.07
N ASP A 74 -7.09 11.64 3.31
CA ASP A 74 -7.67 12.89 2.84
C ASP A 74 -8.72 13.37 3.85
N THR A 75 -8.49 14.52 4.46
CA THR A 75 -9.41 15.12 5.44
C THR A 75 -10.22 16.27 4.85
N SER A 76 -10.07 16.54 3.55
CA SER A 76 -10.60 17.75 2.90
C SER A 76 -11.85 17.50 2.08
N LEU A 77 -11.99 16.30 1.48
CA LEU A 77 -13.04 16.03 0.51
C LEU A 77 -14.42 15.78 1.13
N PHE A 78 -14.48 15.06 2.25
CA PHE A 78 -15.74 14.57 2.81
C PHE A 78 -16.11 15.15 4.18
N GLY A 79 -15.33 16.10 4.69
CA GLY A 79 -15.48 16.61 6.07
C GLY A 79 -15.17 15.56 7.15
N VAL A 80 -14.71 14.38 6.74
CA VAL A 80 -14.25 13.27 7.57
C VAL A 80 -12.95 12.70 6.96
N PRO A 81 -12.07 12.09 7.76
CA PRO A 81 -10.89 11.40 7.24
C PRO A 81 -11.27 10.25 6.29
N PHE A 82 -10.65 10.21 5.11
CA PHE A 82 -10.84 9.15 4.13
C PHE A 82 -9.50 8.68 3.56
N ASP A 83 -9.18 7.41 3.75
CA ASP A 83 -7.92 6.86 3.24
C ASP A 83 -8.02 6.56 1.73
N ARG A 84 -7.12 7.18 0.97
CA ARG A 84 -7.00 7.01 -0.49
C ARG A 84 -6.02 5.90 -0.89
N GLY A 85 -5.55 5.14 0.08
CA GLY A 85 -4.57 4.08 -0.10
C GLY A 85 -4.61 3.06 1.02
N ALA A 86 -3.48 2.85 1.70
CA ALA A 86 -3.40 1.90 2.80
C ALA A 86 -4.38 2.28 3.93
N HIS A 87 -5.29 1.36 4.26
CA HIS A 87 -6.34 1.57 5.27
C HIS A 87 -6.63 0.31 6.13
N TRP A 88 -5.94 -0.80 5.87
CA TRP A 88 -6.06 -2.04 6.66
C TRP A 88 -4.73 -2.42 7.30
N LEU A 89 -4.81 -2.99 8.50
CA LEU A 89 -3.73 -3.71 9.14
C LEU A 89 -4.07 -5.21 9.15
N HIS A 90 -3.37 -5.98 8.32
CA HIS A 90 -3.49 -7.43 8.33
C HIS A 90 -2.62 -8.04 9.43
N ALA A 91 -3.05 -9.20 9.96
CA ALA A 91 -2.36 -9.98 10.99
C ALA A 91 -1.83 -9.13 12.16
N PRO A 92 -2.72 -8.44 12.90
CA PRO A 92 -2.34 -7.42 13.87
C PRO A 92 -1.34 -7.93 14.92
N ASP A 93 -1.46 -9.19 15.34
CA ASP A 93 -0.57 -9.82 16.33
C ASP A 93 0.90 -9.88 15.88
N ASN A 94 1.15 -9.89 14.57
CA ASN A 94 2.48 -9.94 13.97
C ASN A 94 2.84 -8.65 13.19
N ASN A 95 2.01 -7.61 13.30
CA ASN A 95 2.16 -6.40 12.52
C ASN A 95 2.73 -5.26 13.39
N PRO A 96 3.98 -4.81 13.16
CA PRO A 96 4.59 -3.76 13.99
C PRO A 96 3.86 -2.42 13.91
N LEU A 97 3.04 -2.20 12.89
CA LEU A 97 2.22 -0.99 12.78
C LEU A 97 1.02 -0.99 13.73
N ALA A 98 0.55 -2.16 14.17
CA ALA A 98 -0.55 -2.23 15.14
C ALA A 98 -0.12 -1.66 16.50
N GLU A 99 1.02 -2.11 17.02
CA GLU A 99 1.59 -1.59 18.26
C GLU A 99 1.90 -0.10 18.16
N LEU A 100 2.56 0.32 17.06
CA LEU A 100 2.86 1.75 16.83
C LEU A 100 1.60 2.61 16.72
N GLY A 101 0.53 2.08 16.12
CA GLY A 101 -0.77 2.75 16.03
C GLY A 101 -1.38 2.97 17.40
N GLN A 102 -1.40 1.94 18.25
CA GLN A 102 -1.89 2.04 19.63
C GLN A 102 -1.07 3.03 20.45
N GLN A 103 0.26 2.99 20.37
CA GLN A 103 1.14 3.94 21.06
C GLN A 103 0.93 5.39 20.60
N ALA A 104 0.56 5.58 19.33
CA ALA A 104 0.21 6.90 18.78
C ALA A 104 -1.22 7.34 19.10
N GLY A 105 -2.00 6.53 19.83
CA GLY A 105 -3.36 6.86 20.26
C GLY A 105 -4.44 6.62 19.19
N PHE A 106 -4.15 5.84 18.15
CA PHE A 106 -5.16 5.45 17.17
C PHE A 106 -6.12 4.41 17.75
N ASP A 107 -7.41 4.57 17.43
CA ASP A 107 -8.44 3.58 17.71
C ASP A 107 -8.39 2.46 16.67
N LEU A 108 -7.70 1.37 17.02
CA LEU A 108 -7.63 0.18 16.20
C LEU A 108 -8.76 -0.77 16.58
N TYR A 109 -9.62 -1.08 15.62
CA TYR A 109 -10.75 -1.98 15.81
C TYR A 109 -10.72 -3.14 14.80
N ALA A 110 -11.32 -4.27 15.20
CA ALA A 110 -11.53 -5.38 14.29
C ALA A 110 -12.55 -4.96 13.24
N ALA A 111 -12.17 -5.06 11.96
CA ALA A 111 -13.09 -4.72 10.90
C ALA A 111 -14.33 -5.64 10.93
N PRO A 112 -15.51 -5.11 10.57
CA PRO A 112 -16.72 -5.90 10.47
C PRO A 112 -16.50 -7.13 9.58
N GLN A 113 -16.91 -8.28 10.08
CA GLN A 113 -16.86 -9.52 9.30
C GLN A 113 -18.12 -9.64 8.43
N GLY A 114 -17.95 -10.24 7.26
CA GLY A 114 -19.04 -10.57 6.34
C GLY A 114 -19.00 -9.73 5.06
N ALA A 115 -19.20 -10.41 3.94
CA ALA A 115 -19.48 -9.79 2.67
C ALA A 115 -20.97 -10.02 2.36
N ARG A 116 -21.63 -9.00 1.80
CA ARG A 116 -22.99 -9.16 1.26
C ARG A 116 -22.94 -9.10 -0.26
N LEU A 117 -23.45 -10.13 -0.90
CA LEU A 117 -23.62 -10.22 -2.33
C LEU A 117 -25.03 -9.76 -2.70
N TYR A 118 -25.10 -8.81 -3.62
CA TYR A 118 -26.36 -8.34 -4.19
C TYR A 118 -26.36 -8.59 -5.68
N ILE A 119 -27.44 -9.19 -6.18
CA ILE A 119 -27.68 -9.46 -7.60
C ILE A 119 -28.94 -8.71 -7.99
N ASN A 120 -28.82 -7.81 -8.97
CA ASN A 120 -29.95 -7.01 -9.47
C ASN A 120 -30.71 -6.26 -8.36
N GLY A 121 -29.96 -5.70 -7.39
CA GLY A 121 -30.51 -4.92 -6.28
C GLY A 121 -31.17 -5.74 -5.16
N ARG A 122 -31.12 -7.07 -5.22
CA ARG A 122 -31.61 -7.97 -4.17
C ARG A 122 -30.46 -8.73 -3.56
N GLU A 123 -30.54 -9.01 -2.27
CA GLU A 123 -29.57 -9.88 -1.62
C GLU A 123 -29.62 -11.27 -2.25
N ALA A 124 -28.44 -11.81 -2.54
CA ALA A 124 -28.27 -13.08 -3.22
C ALA A 124 -28.77 -14.24 -2.35
N SER A 125 -29.25 -15.32 -2.98
CA SER A 125 -29.63 -16.52 -2.25
C SER A 125 -28.38 -17.27 -1.74
N GLN A 126 -28.56 -18.17 -0.77
CA GLN A 126 -27.47 -19.01 -0.27
C GLN A 126 -26.74 -19.77 -1.40
N ASN A 127 -27.50 -20.30 -2.38
CA ASN A 127 -26.94 -20.98 -3.54
C ASN A 127 -26.10 -20.04 -4.40
N ASP A 128 -26.57 -18.79 -4.62
CA ASP A 128 -25.80 -17.80 -5.39
C ASP A 128 -24.47 -17.47 -4.72
N TYR A 129 -24.46 -17.35 -3.38
CA TYR A 129 -23.24 -17.15 -2.61
C TYR A 129 -22.27 -18.32 -2.78
N GLU A 130 -22.77 -19.54 -2.65
CA GLU A 130 -21.97 -20.76 -2.79
C GLU A 130 -21.37 -20.88 -4.20
N ASP A 131 -22.17 -20.60 -5.23
CA ASP A 131 -21.73 -20.60 -6.63
C ASP A 131 -20.68 -19.53 -6.90
N PHE A 132 -20.88 -18.30 -6.39
CA PHE A 132 -19.92 -17.21 -6.52
C PHE A 132 -18.59 -17.55 -5.83
N VAL A 133 -18.63 -17.99 -4.56
CA VAL A 133 -17.44 -18.37 -3.81
C VAL A 133 -16.72 -19.54 -4.49
N SER A 134 -17.46 -20.53 -4.99
CA SER A 134 -16.92 -21.64 -5.75
C SER A 134 -16.22 -21.15 -7.03
N ALA A 135 -16.82 -20.22 -7.76
CA ALA A 135 -16.22 -19.64 -8.97
C ALA A 135 -14.92 -18.88 -8.68
N VAL A 136 -14.92 -17.99 -7.68
CA VAL A 136 -13.71 -17.26 -7.24
C VAL A 136 -12.60 -18.24 -6.89
N ARG A 137 -12.87 -19.22 -6.02
CA ARG A 137 -11.88 -20.21 -5.59
C ARG A 137 -11.38 -21.09 -6.73
N ARG A 138 -12.23 -21.45 -7.69
CA ARG A 138 -11.81 -22.20 -8.89
C ARG A 138 -10.86 -21.37 -9.75
N GLY A 139 -11.14 -20.07 -9.94
CA GLY A 139 -10.26 -19.15 -10.65
C GLY A 139 -8.90 -19.00 -9.95
N GLU A 140 -8.89 -18.67 -8.66
CA GLU A 140 -7.67 -18.50 -7.87
C GLU A 140 -6.82 -19.77 -7.86
N ARG A 141 -7.43 -20.95 -7.69
CA ARG A 141 -6.71 -22.23 -7.75
C ARG A 141 -6.08 -22.49 -9.11
N ALA A 142 -6.77 -22.15 -10.20
CA ALA A 142 -6.23 -22.34 -11.54
C ALA A 142 -5.02 -21.43 -11.81
N ILE A 143 -5.10 -20.17 -11.34
CA ILE A 143 -3.99 -19.22 -11.42
C ILE A 143 -2.81 -19.71 -10.57
N GLY A 144 -3.05 -20.06 -9.31
CA GLY A 144 -2.04 -20.59 -8.39
C GLY A 144 -1.35 -21.84 -8.93
N ALA A 145 -2.12 -22.82 -9.40
CA ALA A 145 -1.57 -24.05 -9.99
C ALA A 145 -0.73 -23.81 -11.26
N ALA A 146 -1.01 -22.74 -12.02
CA ALA A 146 -0.15 -22.33 -13.13
C ALA A 146 1.18 -21.73 -12.62
N GLY A 147 1.10 -20.83 -11.64
CA GLY A 147 2.26 -20.20 -11.01
C GLY A 147 3.19 -21.20 -10.31
N ASP A 148 2.63 -22.11 -9.53
CA ASP A 148 3.38 -23.15 -8.79
C ASP A 148 4.10 -24.13 -9.72
N ALA A 149 3.54 -24.33 -10.92
CA ALA A 149 4.19 -25.10 -11.99
C ALA A 149 5.27 -24.29 -12.75
N GLY A 150 5.58 -23.07 -12.33
CA GLY A 150 6.55 -22.18 -12.97
C GLY A 150 6.08 -21.62 -14.32
N ARG A 151 4.77 -21.68 -14.63
CA ARG A 151 4.24 -21.19 -15.91
C ARG A 151 3.82 -19.73 -15.76
N ASP A 152 4.69 -18.83 -16.20
CA ASP A 152 4.42 -17.39 -16.16
C ASP A 152 3.50 -16.96 -17.32
N PHE A 153 2.20 -17.07 -17.08
CA PHE A 153 1.16 -16.53 -17.96
C PHE A 153 0.44 -15.36 -17.30
N ALA A 154 -0.16 -14.51 -18.13
CA ALA A 154 -1.26 -13.65 -17.69
C ALA A 154 -2.34 -14.51 -17.00
N ALA A 155 -2.74 -14.12 -15.80
CA ALA A 155 -3.68 -14.88 -14.97
C ALA A 155 -5.03 -15.10 -15.66
N SER A 156 -5.45 -14.16 -16.52
CA SER A 156 -6.66 -14.31 -17.36
C SER A 156 -6.61 -15.51 -18.31
N ARG A 157 -5.42 -15.93 -18.76
CA ARG A 157 -5.24 -17.03 -19.73
C ARG A 157 -5.54 -18.41 -19.13
N VAL A 158 -5.46 -18.54 -17.81
CA VAL A 158 -5.56 -19.83 -17.12
C VAL A 158 -6.89 -20.01 -16.38
N LEU A 159 -7.80 -19.03 -16.49
CA LEU A 159 -9.13 -19.16 -15.91
C LEU A 159 -9.91 -20.29 -16.59
N PRO A 160 -10.56 -21.18 -15.83
CA PRO A 160 -11.51 -22.13 -16.38
C PRO A 160 -12.82 -21.42 -16.76
N ASP A 161 -13.77 -22.15 -17.32
CA ASP A 161 -15.14 -21.66 -17.44
C ASP A 161 -15.77 -21.51 -16.03
N LEU A 162 -16.02 -20.26 -15.65
CA LEU A 162 -16.60 -19.86 -14.38
C LEU A 162 -18.09 -19.46 -14.53
N GLY A 163 -18.67 -19.67 -15.71
CA GLY A 163 -20.05 -19.30 -16.01
C GLY A 163 -20.30 -17.80 -15.83
N ILE A 164 -21.47 -17.46 -15.31
CA ILE A 164 -21.88 -16.06 -15.10
C ILE A 164 -20.97 -15.30 -14.12
N TRP A 165 -20.22 -16.02 -13.28
CA TRP A 165 -19.35 -15.44 -12.27
C TRP A 165 -17.95 -15.09 -12.79
N GLY A 166 -17.61 -15.46 -14.04
CA GLY A 166 -16.28 -15.21 -14.62
C GLY A 166 -15.80 -13.76 -14.49
N PRO A 167 -16.58 -12.75 -14.89
CA PRO A 167 -16.18 -11.35 -14.75
C PRO A 167 -15.94 -10.93 -13.30
N SER A 168 -16.80 -11.37 -12.36
CA SER A 168 -16.65 -11.04 -10.94
C SER A 168 -15.45 -11.75 -10.31
N ALA A 169 -15.20 -13.02 -10.65
CA ALA A 169 -14.02 -13.75 -10.21
C ALA A 169 -12.73 -13.12 -10.75
N ALA A 170 -12.74 -12.66 -12.01
CA ALA A 170 -11.62 -11.94 -12.59
C ALA A 170 -11.37 -10.59 -11.92
N PHE A 171 -12.44 -9.86 -11.59
CA PHE A 171 -12.36 -8.62 -10.81
C PHE A 171 -11.72 -8.86 -9.43
N VAL A 172 -12.16 -9.90 -8.72
CA VAL A 172 -11.63 -10.26 -7.40
C VAL A 172 -10.14 -10.61 -7.48
N ALA A 173 -9.77 -11.52 -8.38
CA ALA A 173 -8.38 -11.97 -8.51
C ALA A 173 -7.43 -10.91 -9.09
N GLY A 174 -7.94 -9.95 -9.86
CA GLY A 174 -7.14 -8.91 -10.50
C GLY A 174 -7.31 -7.55 -9.83
N PRO A 175 -8.21 -6.67 -10.33
CA PRO A 175 -8.33 -5.30 -9.85
C PRO A 175 -8.47 -5.16 -8.33
N PHE A 176 -9.27 -6.01 -7.69
CA PHE A 176 -9.50 -5.93 -6.25
C PHE A 176 -8.28 -6.36 -5.43
N SER A 177 -7.73 -7.55 -5.69
CA SER A 177 -6.62 -8.10 -4.91
C SER A 177 -5.24 -7.58 -5.32
N CYS A 178 -5.04 -7.31 -6.62
CA CYS A 178 -3.74 -6.99 -7.19
C CYS A 178 -3.62 -5.54 -7.71
N ALA A 179 -4.70 -4.76 -7.69
CA ALA A 179 -4.77 -3.41 -8.25
C ALA A 179 -4.33 -3.34 -9.73
N LYS A 180 -4.58 -4.42 -10.48
CA LYS A 180 -4.26 -4.57 -11.91
C LYS A 180 -5.36 -5.35 -12.61
N ASP A 181 -5.58 -5.06 -13.89
CA ASP A 181 -6.42 -5.94 -14.71
C ASP A 181 -5.82 -7.34 -14.77
N LEU A 182 -6.69 -8.37 -14.82
CA LEU A 182 -6.25 -9.76 -14.64
C LEU A 182 -5.28 -10.24 -15.74
N ASP A 183 -5.32 -9.62 -16.92
CA ASP A 183 -4.37 -9.89 -18.01
C ASP A 183 -2.98 -9.28 -17.77
N GLN A 184 -2.83 -8.41 -16.77
CA GLN A 184 -1.57 -7.81 -16.31
C GLN A 184 -1.02 -8.47 -15.03
N VAL A 185 -1.72 -9.47 -14.50
CA VAL A 185 -1.30 -10.23 -13.32
C VAL A 185 -0.53 -11.47 -13.79
N SER A 186 0.72 -11.62 -13.35
CA SER A 186 1.50 -12.85 -13.55
C SER A 186 0.97 -13.95 -12.65
N SER A 187 0.76 -15.14 -13.21
CA SER A 187 0.38 -16.33 -12.43
C SER A 187 1.47 -16.77 -11.46
N VAL A 188 2.75 -16.53 -11.76
CA VAL A 188 3.88 -16.82 -10.84
C VAL A 188 3.93 -15.82 -9.70
N ASP A 189 3.68 -14.54 -9.95
CA ASP A 189 3.59 -13.54 -8.87
C ASP A 189 2.36 -13.78 -8.00
N PHE A 190 1.26 -14.24 -8.59
CA PHE A 190 0.01 -14.53 -7.89
C PHE A 190 0.13 -15.72 -6.93
N SER A 191 0.98 -16.72 -7.22
CA SER A 191 1.09 -17.93 -6.41
C SER A 191 2.05 -17.81 -5.21
N ARG A 192 2.68 -16.64 -5.02
CA ARG A 192 3.61 -16.35 -3.92
C ARG A 192 2.92 -15.65 -2.76
#